data_AF-A0A8C5AW66-F1
#
_entry.id   AF-A0A8C5AW66-F1
#
_cell.length_a   1.000
_cell.length_b   1.000
_cell.length_c   1.000
_cell.angle_alpha   90.00
_cell.angle_beta   90.00
_cell.angle_gamma   90.00
#
_symmetry.space_group_name_H-M   'P 1'
#
loop_
_entity.id
_entity.type
_entity.pdbx_description
1 polymer ?
#
loop_
_entity_poly.entity_id
_entity_poly.type
_entity_poly.pdbx_seq_one_letter_code
_entity_poly.pdbx_strand_id
1 'polypeptide(L)'
;MISFNMDEVIIILSEDEDPCCDTALNDSSVLFVEVKENVVQDRPLSAQALEEDLVVTFSKRAEVLPHARYDCPLYPFTRAEYVKSGPIDSNHQFCEQCFCYVCDKLASLCPLWCVNKECHCNSHQRSGTWSRLRNSADLGHLLAFDFSLSDVDSKLQLAERLLGSFRKELQVEFSCFVRGKMLSDNNSLRPHMNGLVHDYTPVYGCVTSFLNKAERQEGKVAAIMSLGAAKDFSSHYQPSGIVLSKCPKANAMEAIRILLQRVMVSVQRLMVMSDLPSDFIHKLQRFALCLNMPVTVGNTRNSLCVRPWDDVLLVSVLKGQNVTGIRKQRSKKDILAEPISVVLMRSELLQSQCRFKAMRDLVALFMCMEGDFSLALSEVSIAAPRFSPALFRLYLRIFETATAPRVHISPQTPFDLPGAEWGPIQGAVPLRRGELVKFALRVQRCCAAVNADAQCWSDLLTIVNNPPGFTIGSARTRP
;
A
#
# COMPACT_ATOMS: atom_id res chain seq x y z
N MET A 1 -3.01 18.33 49.49
CA MET A 1 -3.21 19.60 48.79
C MET A 1 -2.07 19.78 47.82
N ILE A 2 -2.30 19.39 46.57
CA ILE A 2 -1.34 19.51 45.48
C ILE A 2 -1.88 20.65 44.61
N SER A 3 -1.12 21.72 44.49
CA SER A 3 -1.45 22.89 43.70
C SER A 3 -0.77 22.75 42.35
N PHE A 4 -1.57 22.59 41.29
CA PHE A 4 -1.14 22.83 39.91
C PHE A 4 -1.99 24.00 39.39
N ASN A 5 -1.34 25.14 39.19
CA ASN A 5 -1.87 26.25 38.41
C ASN A 5 -1.75 25.84 36.94
N MET A 6 -2.88 25.61 36.27
CA MET A 6 -2.97 25.59 34.82
C MET A 6 -3.72 26.86 34.43
N ASP A 7 -2.98 27.88 34.04
CA ASP A 7 -3.58 29.07 33.44
C ASP A 7 -4.08 28.72 32.03
N GLU A 8 -5.30 29.15 31.77
CA GLU A 8 -6.21 28.71 30.72
C GLU A 8 -5.74 29.05 29.30
N VAL A 9 -5.81 28.07 28.40
CA VAL A 9 -5.75 28.29 26.95
C VAL A 9 -7.17 28.42 26.43
N ILE A 10 -7.56 29.62 26.00
CA ILE A 10 -8.84 29.87 25.34
C ILE A 10 -8.69 29.51 23.86
N ILE A 11 -9.32 28.41 23.42
CA ILE A 11 -9.42 28.02 22.01
C ILE A 11 -10.78 28.49 21.49
N ILE A 12 -10.78 29.43 20.54
CA ILE A 12 -12.00 29.83 19.81
C ILE A 12 -12.10 28.94 18.56
N LEU A 13 -13.10 28.06 18.52
CA LEU A 13 -13.46 27.30 17.32
C LEU A 13 -14.56 28.07 16.59
N SER A 14 -14.26 28.62 15.40
CA SER A 14 -15.31 29.10 14.49
C SER A 14 -15.76 27.94 13.61
N GLU A 15 -16.99 27.50 13.80
CA GLU A 15 -17.76 26.72 12.83
C GLU A 15 -18.23 27.66 11.73
N ASP A 16 -17.84 27.42 10.47
CA ASP A 16 -18.59 27.91 9.31
C ASP A 16 -18.38 26.95 8.12
N GLU A 17 -19.51 26.60 7.50
CA GLU A 17 -19.66 25.63 6.42
C GLU A 17 -19.25 26.16 5.02
N ASP A 18 -18.83 25.23 4.15
CA ASP A 18 -18.41 25.25 2.72
C ASP A 18 -19.30 26.10 1.74
N PRO A 19 -19.00 26.33 0.41
CA PRO A 19 -17.85 25.94 -0.44
C PRO A 19 -17.37 26.93 -1.58
N CYS A 20 -16.29 26.55 -2.29
CA CYS A 20 -15.74 27.03 -3.60
C CYS A 20 -14.75 28.22 -3.52
N CYS A 21 -13.58 28.28 -4.18
CA CYS A 21 -13.01 27.63 -5.36
C CYS A 21 -11.45 27.60 -5.28
N ASP A 22 -10.81 26.79 -6.12
CA ASP A 22 -9.35 26.58 -6.24
C ASP A 22 -8.58 27.85 -6.64
N THR A 23 -7.51 28.22 -5.93
CA THR A 23 -6.12 28.31 -6.45
C THR A 23 -5.13 28.86 -5.43
N ALA A 24 -3.90 28.35 -5.52
CA ALA A 24 -2.65 28.86 -4.94
C ALA A 24 -2.33 28.54 -3.46
N LEU A 25 -1.18 27.90 -3.32
CA LEU A 25 -0.37 27.70 -2.13
C LEU A 25 0.02 29.06 -1.50
N ASN A 26 0.08 29.08 -0.15
CA ASN A 26 0.44 30.17 0.80
C ASN A 26 -0.78 30.54 1.66
N ASP A 27 -0.74 30.68 2.98
CA ASP A 27 0.35 31.01 3.89
C ASP A 27 0.16 30.30 5.24
N SER A 28 1.27 29.90 5.85
CA SER A 28 1.36 29.81 7.31
C SER A 28 1.14 31.23 7.84
N SER A 29 0.01 31.46 8.47
CA SER A 29 -0.36 32.72 9.12
C SER A 29 0.56 32.99 10.30
N VAL A 30 1.72 33.60 10.03
CA VAL A 30 2.55 34.29 11.01
C VAL A 30 2.60 35.75 10.58
N LEU A 31 1.96 36.63 11.35
CA LEU A 31 2.06 38.07 11.18
C LEU A 31 3.48 38.51 11.57
N PHE A 32 4.26 38.96 10.59
CA PHE A 32 5.46 39.76 10.83
C PHE A 32 5.05 41.22 10.97
N VAL A 33 5.34 41.83 12.11
CA VAL A 33 5.19 43.28 12.30
C VAL A 33 6.48 43.94 11.78
N GLU A 34 6.39 44.66 10.66
CA GLU A 34 7.46 45.53 10.19
C GLU A 34 7.55 46.78 11.10
N VAL A 35 8.70 47.00 11.72
CA VAL A 35 8.99 48.24 12.43
C VAL A 35 9.30 49.31 11.39
N LYS A 36 8.38 50.26 11.23
CA LYS A 36 8.58 51.44 10.40
C LYS A 36 9.53 52.41 11.12
N GLU A 37 10.70 52.65 10.55
CA GLU A 37 11.58 53.74 10.96
C GLU A 37 10.88 55.08 10.64
N ASN A 38 10.37 55.76 11.66
CA ASN A 38 9.90 57.14 11.53
C ASN A 38 11.03 58.09 11.98
N VAL A 39 11.55 58.86 11.02
CA VAL A 39 12.40 60.03 11.26
C VAL A 39 11.53 61.13 11.88
N VAL A 40 11.81 61.50 13.12
CA VAL A 40 11.13 62.60 13.82
C VAL A 40 11.76 63.94 13.40
N GLN A 41 10.96 64.86 12.85
CA GLN A 41 11.28 66.29 12.78
C GLN A 41 10.64 67.00 13.98
N ASP A 42 11.45 67.82 14.67
CA ASP A 42 11.13 68.57 15.88
C ASP A 42 9.89 69.48 15.75
N ARG A 43 8.94 69.31 16.67
CA ARG A 43 8.00 70.37 17.09
C ARG A 43 7.76 70.26 18.60
N PRO A 44 7.63 71.39 19.34
CA PRO A 44 7.69 71.36 20.79
C PRO A 44 6.40 70.82 21.42
N LEU A 45 6.61 70.02 22.46
CA LEU A 45 5.64 69.26 23.24
C LEU A 45 4.66 70.15 24.02
N SER A 46 3.37 69.80 23.97
CA SER A 46 2.35 70.17 24.96
C SER A 46 2.26 69.02 25.97
N ALA A 47 2.60 69.31 27.22
CA ALA A 47 2.61 68.37 28.33
C ALA A 47 1.21 67.82 28.65
N GLN A 48 0.99 66.52 28.40
CA GLN A 48 0.17 65.59 29.20
C GLN A 48 -0.06 64.29 28.41
N ALA A 49 0.93 63.40 28.45
CA ALA A 49 0.75 61.97 28.30
C ALA A 49 1.87 61.32 29.12
N LEU A 50 1.52 60.60 30.18
CA LEU A 50 2.44 59.70 30.86
C LEU A 50 2.73 58.56 29.88
N GLU A 51 3.75 58.74 29.04
CA GLU A 51 4.41 57.64 28.34
C GLU A 51 5.20 56.86 29.40
N GLU A 52 4.77 55.63 29.67
CA GLU A 52 5.65 54.67 30.33
C GLU A 52 6.82 54.39 29.36
N ASP A 53 7.91 55.12 29.56
CA ASP A 53 9.14 55.00 28.79
C ASP A 53 9.67 53.57 28.86
N LEU A 54 9.47 52.81 27.78
CA LEU A 54 10.00 51.47 27.63
C LEU A 54 11.51 51.55 27.35
N VAL A 55 12.30 51.65 28.42
CA VAL A 55 13.77 51.71 28.34
C VAL A 55 14.32 50.30 28.15
N VAL A 56 14.98 50.04 27.01
CA VAL A 56 15.80 48.83 26.83
C VAL A 56 17.02 48.93 27.76
N THR A 57 16.90 48.37 28.96
CA THR A 57 17.96 48.41 29.99
C THR A 57 19.08 47.42 29.71
N PHE A 58 18.85 46.42 28.86
CA PHE A 58 19.82 45.41 28.50
C PHE A 58 19.48 44.77 27.16
N SER A 59 20.46 44.68 26.26
CA SER A 59 20.36 43.89 25.03
C SER A 59 21.53 42.91 24.98
N LYS A 60 21.25 41.62 24.85
CA LYS A 60 22.27 40.60 24.57
C LYS A 60 21.95 39.94 23.25
N ARG A 61 22.99 39.75 22.41
CA ARG A 61 22.85 38.97 21.18
C ARG A 61 22.50 37.53 21.55
N ALA A 62 21.43 36.99 20.97
CA ALA A 62 21.07 35.59 21.18
C ALA A 62 22.21 34.66 20.78
N GLU A 63 22.37 33.57 21.52
CA GLU A 63 23.32 32.53 21.14
C GLU A 63 22.84 31.89 19.84
N VAL A 64 23.70 31.93 18.82
CA VAL A 64 23.35 31.39 17.49
C VAL A 64 23.56 29.89 17.54
N LEU A 65 22.47 29.13 17.58
CA LEU A 65 22.49 27.67 17.51
C LEU A 65 22.92 27.18 16.10
N PRO A 66 23.37 25.93 15.94
CA PRO A 66 23.63 25.34 14.63
C PRO A 66 22.41 25.48 13.69
N HIS A 67 22.62 26.05 12.51
CA HIS A 67 21.54 26.38 11.57
C HIS A 67 22.01 26.22 10.12
N ALA A 68 21.05 26.05 9.21
CA ALA A 68 21.37 25.94 7.80
C ALA A 68 21.90 27.28 7.32
N ARG A 69 22.88 27.28 6.42
CA ARG A 69 23.44 28.54 5.90
C ARG A 69 22.38 29.55 5.41
N TYR A 70 21.29 29.07 4.80
CA TYR A 70 20.22 29.93 4.29
C TYR A 70 19.33 30.57 5.36
N ASP A 71 19.49 30.16 6.63
CA ASP A 71 18.82 30.73 7.79
C ASP A 71 19.80 31.56 8.66
N CYS A 72 21.00 31.86 8.14
CA CYS A 72 22.03 32.55 8.93
C CYS A 72 21.63 34.00 9.24
N PRO A 73 21.55 34.40 10.54
CA PRO A 73 21.19 35.76 10.91
C PRO A 73 22.35 36.76 10.72
N LEU A 74 23.58 36.27 10.53
CA LEU A 74 24.78 37.10 10.38
C LEU A 74 25.11 37.44 8.94
N TYR A 75 24.79 36.54 8.01
CA TYR A 75 25.15 36.68 6.60
C TYR A 75 23.91 36.49 5.73
N PRO A 76 23.44 37.55 5.05
CA PRO A 76 22.29 37.46 4.15
C PRO A 76 22.44 36.36 3.10
N PHE A 77 21.30 35.75 2.76
CA PHE A 77 21.21 34.67 1.79
C PHE A 77 20.40 35.08 0.56
N THR A 78 20.99 34.96 -0.63
CA THR A 78 20.27 35.13 -1.90
C THR A 78 19.75 33.77 -2.37
N ARG A 79 18.42 33.62 -2.50
CA ARG A 79 17.80 32.41 -3.05
C ARG A 79 17.82 32.42 -4.56
N ALA A 80 18.18 31.29 -5.17
CA ALA A 80 18.12 31.09 -6.60
C ALA A 80 17.86 29.62 -6.94
N GLU A 81 17.09 29.38 -8.01
CA GLU A 81 16.92 28.05 -8.57
C GLU A 81 17.93 27.77 -9.69
N TYR A 82 18.29 26.50 -9.88
CA TYR A 82 19.14 25.99 -10.96
C TYR A 82 20.59 26.50 -11.03
N VAL A 83 21.00 27.42 -10.15
CA VAL A 83 22.38 27.91 -10.09
C VAL A 83 23.25 26.99 -9.22
N LYS A 84 24.04 26.15 -9.89
CA LYS A 84 25.02 25.25 -9.24
C LYS A 84 26.46 25.73 -9.34
N SER A 85 26.76 26.63 -10.27
CA SER A 85 28.12 27.07 -10.58
C SER A 85 28.46 28.36 -9.86
N GLY A 86 29.50 28.34 -9.04
CA GLY A 86 30.04 29.51 -8.33
C GLY A 86 29.10 30.08 -7.25
N PRO A 87 29.61 30.92 -6.33
CA PRO A 87 28.79 31.56 -5.32
C PRO A 87 27.93 32.68 -5.89
N ILE A 88 26.66 32.72 -5.47
CA ILE A 88 25.75 33.82 -5.78
C ILE A 88 25.93 34.88 -4.69
N ASP A 89 26.27 36.09 -5.10
CA ASP A 89 26.50 37.22 -4.19
C ASP A 89 27.40 36.83 -3.00
N SER A 90 26.92 37.08 -1.78
CA SER A 90 27.56 36.75 -0.51
C SER A 90 27.26 35.33 0.00
N ASN A 91 26.68 34.43 -0.81
CA ASN A 91 26.30 33.10 -0.33
C ASN A 91 27.48 32.25 0.15
N HIS A 92 28.70 32.58 -0.27
CA HIS A 92 29.93 31.95 0.20
C HIS A 92 30.26 32.27 1.67
N GLN A 93 29.74 33.36 2.24
CA GLN A 93 30.07 33.81 3.60
C GLN A 93 29.26 33.04 4.64
N PHE A 94 29.88 32.48 5.67
CA PHE A 94 29.19 31.72 6.72
C PHE A 94 29.74 32.03 8.10
N CYS A 95 28.93 31.82 9.15
CA CYS A 95 29.40 31.85 10.52
C CYS A 95 29.82 30.45 10.99
N GLU A 96 30.47 30.36 12.15
CA GLU A 96 30.98 29.11 12.71
C GLU A 96 29.90 28.04 12.96
N GLN A 97 28.64 28.46 13.09
CA GLN A 97 27.48 27.59 13.37
C GLN A 97 26.66 27.25 12.11
N CYS A 98 27.06 27.75 10.93
CA CYS A 98 26.40 27.41 9.68
C CYS A 98 26.73 25.97 9.27
N PHE A 99 25.73 25.20 8.85
CA PHE A 99 25.93 23.93 8.14
C PHE A 99 25.62 24.04 6.65
N CYS A 100 26.31 23.19 5.89
CA CYS A 100 26.04 22.94 4.50
C CYS A 100 24.80 22.05 4.36
N TYR A 101 23.76 22.59 3.71
CA TYR A 101 22.49 21.90 3.54
C TYR A 101 22.63 20.56 2.81
N VAL A 102 23.56 20.44 1.84
CA VAL A 102 23.76 19.21 1.06
C VAL A 102 24.55 18.15 1.82
N CYS A 103 25.60 18.56 2.54
CA CYS A 103 26.53 17.62 3.18
C CYS A 103 26.19 17.28 4.63
N ASP A 104 25.25 18.02 5.24
CA ASP A 104 24.88 17.91 6.66
C ASP A 104 26.10 17.99 7.61
N LYS A 105 27.02 18.90 7.27
CA LYS A 105 28.27 19.18 8.00
C LYS A 105 28.47 20.69 8.10
N LEU A 106 29.30 21.15 9.03
CA LEU A 106 29.68 22.57 9.12
C LEU A 106 30.13 23.10 7.76
N ALA A 107 29.75 24.33 7.43
CA ALA A 107 30.08 24.98 6.16
C ALA A 107 31.60 25.03 5.94
N SER A 108 32.37 25.25 7.01
CA SER A 108 33.84 25.21 7.01
C SER A 108 34.44 23.85 6.63
N LEU A 109 33.70 22.75 6.83
CA LEU A 109 34.12 21.39 6.53
C LEU A 109 33.57 20.89 5.19
N CYS A 110 32.85 21.73 4.45
CA CYS A 110 32.25 21.34 3.19
C CYS A 110 33.29 21.44 2.05
N PRO A 111 33.71 20.32 1.44
CA PRO A 111 34.72 20.34 0.37
C PRO A 111 34.22 21.01 -0.91
N LEU A 112 32.91 21.14 -1.05
CA LEU A 112 32.24 21.73 -2.21
C LEU A 112 31.64 23.12 -1.90
N TRP A 113 32.06 23.78 -0.82
CA TRP A 113 31.43 25.02 -0.37
C TRP A 113 31.45 26.11 -1.45
N CYS A 114 32.60 26.35 -2.08
CA CYS A 114 32.82 27.37 -3.11
C CYS A 114 33.44 26.81 -4.40
N VAL A 115 32.96 25.67 -4.88
CA VAL A 115 33.52 25.03 -6.08
C VAL A 115 32.74 25.42 -7.33
N ASN A 116 33.45 25.85 -8.39
CA ASN A 116 32.85 26.36 -9.64
C ASN A 116 31.93 25.37 -10.37
N LYS A 117 31.99 24.06 -10.11
CA LYS A 117 31.09 23.08 -10.73
C LYS A 117 29.80 22.85 -9.93
N GLU A 118 29.92 22.77 -8.60
CA GLU A 118 28.82 22.55 -7.66
C GLU A 118 29.09 23.32 -6.35
N CYS A 119 28.66 24.58 -6.26
CA CYS A 119 28.82 25.45 -5.09
C CYS A 119 27.72 25.20 -4.07
N HIS A 120 28.02 24.42 -3.03
CA HIS A 120 27.06 24.12 -1.97
C HIS A 120 26.67 25.36 -1.14
N CYS A 121 27.46 26.44 -1.23
CA CYS A 121 27.14 27.75 -0.68
C CYS A 121 25.72 28.26 -1.03
N ASN A 122 25.21 27.91 -2.22
CA ASN A 122 23.91 28.34 -2.74
C ASN A 122 22.76 27.39 -2.35
N SER A 123 23.06 26.32 -1.61
CA SER A 123 22.10 25.25 -1.35
C SER A 123 21.08 25.64 -0.28
N HIS A 124 19.80 25.38 -0.55
CA HIS A 124 18.70 25.66 0.38
C HIS A 124 17.50 24.73 0.20
N GLN A 125 16.71 24.56 1.28
CA GLN A 125 15.58 23.60 1.32
C GLN A 125 14.47 23.89 0.31
N ARG A 126 14.24 25.16 -0.02
CA ARG A 126 13.20 25.54 -0.98
C ARG A 126 13.55 25.22 -2.44
N SER A 127 14.79 24.84 -2.74
CA SER A 127 15.18 24.45 -4.09
C SER A 127 14.99 22.95 -4.29
N GLY A 128 14.14 22.57 -5.24
CA GLY A 128 13.95 21.17 -5.59
C GLY A 128 15.25 20.52 -6.12
N THR A 129 16.13 21.31 -6.75
CA THR A 129 17.41 20.83 -7.28
C THR A 129 18.41 20.49 -6.17
N TRP A 130 18.56 21.36 -5.17
CA TRP A 130 19.47 21.12 -4.03
C TRP A 130 18.94 20.05 -3.09
N SER A 131 17.62 20.02 -2.86
CA SER A 131 16.96 18.95 -2.09
C SER A 131 17.21 17.59 -2.73
N ARG A 132 17.10 17.50 -4.06
CA ARG A 132 17.41 16.28 -4.81
C ARG A 132 18.88 15.88 -4.69
N LEU A 133 19.81 16.84 -4.75
CA LEU A 133 21.24 16.57 -4.59
C LEU A 133 21.56 16.03 -3.19
N ARG A 134 21.07 16.69 -2.14
CA ARG A 134 21.18 16.22 -0.74
C ARG A 134 20.66 14.80 -0.62
N ASN A 135 19.42 14.58 -1.04
CA ASN A 135 18.75 13.29 -0.93
C ASN A 135 19.41 12.21 -1.80
N SER A 136 20.10 12.55 -2.89
CA SER A 136 20.73 11.56 -3.77
C SER A 136 21.86 10.78 -3.10
N ALA A 137 22.60 11.41 -2.18
CA ALA A 137 23.68 10.76 -1.46
C ALA A 137 23.15 9.70 -0.47
N ASP A 138 22.04 10.01 0.20
CA ASP A 138 21.49 9.20 1.28
C ASP A 138 20.46 8.16 0.80
N LEU A 139 19.67 8.50 -0.22
CA LEU A 139 18.61 7.64 -0.75
C LEU A 139 19.09 6.71 -1.86
N GLY A 140 20.21 7.03 -2.52
CA GLY A 140 20.70 6.26 -3.66
C GLY A 140 19.61 6.06 -4.71
N HIS A 141 19.25 4.80 -4.98
CA HIS A 141 18.25 4.44 -5.98
C HIS A 141 16.81 4.66 -5.53
N LEU A 142 16.56 4.72 -4.24
CA LEU A 142 15.23 5.03 -3.68
C LEU A 142 14.73 6.42 -4.12
N LEU A 143 15.65 7.36 -4.40
CA LEU A 143 15.29 8.68 -4.92
C LEU A 143 14.48 8.59 -6.22
N ALA A 144 14.73 7.58 -7.04
CA ALA A 144 14.01 7.39 -8.30
C ALA A 144 12.52 7.09 -8.09
N PHE A 145 12.16 6.53 -6.94
CA PHE A 145 10.78 6.23 -6.53
C PHE A 145 10.10 7.42 -5.85
N ASP A 146 10.78 8.56 -5.77
CA ASP A 146 10.34 9.76 -5.06
C ASP A 146 10.05 9.49 -3.58
N PHE A 147 10.94 8.73 -2.95
CA PHE A 147 11.02 8.67 -1.51
C PHE A 147 11.76 9.89 -0.97
N SER A 148 11.38 10.30 0.23
CA SER A 148 12.07 11.24 1.10
C SER A 148 12.82 10.48 2.19
N LEU A 149 13.72 11.15 2.91
CA LEU A 149 14.44 10.53 4.03
C LEU A 149 13.49 10.02 5.13
N SER A 150 12.38 10.70 5.37
CA SER A 150 11.34 10.27 6.31
C SER A 150 10.61 9.00 5.90
N ASP A 151 10.60 8.66 4.60
CA ASP A 151 9.98 7.41 4.13
C ASP A 151 10.87 6.18 4.38
N VAL A 152 12.18 6.37 4.58
CA VAL A 152 13.16 5.29 4.59
C VAL A 152 13.12 4.51 5.90
N ASP A 153 12.48 3.36 5.85
CA ASP A 153 12.53 2.34 6.90
C ASP A 153 13.63 1.29 6.62
N SER A 154 13.82 0.37 7.57
CA SER A 154 14.80 -0.72 7.45
C SER A 154 14.55 -1.64 6.24
N LYS A 155 13.30 -1.75 5.77
CA LYS A 155 12.92 -2.53 4.59
C LYS A 155 13.40 -1.83 3.31
N LEU A 156 13.21 -0.52 3.21
CA LEU A 156 13.72 0.26 2.08
C LEU A 156 15.25 0.32 2.05
N GLN A 157 15.90 0.45 3.21
CA GLN A 157 17.37 0.36 3.30
C GLN A 157 17.90 -1.00 2.85
N LEU A 158 17.23 -2.10 3.21
CA LEU A 158 17.59 -3.43 2.74
C LEU A 158 17.45 -3.54 1.22
N ALA A 159 16.33 -3.07 0.67
CA ALA A 159 16.10 -3.09 -0.77
C ALA A 159 17.17 -2.29 -1.54
N GLU A 160 17.55 -1.12 -1.03
CA GLU A 160 18.62 -0.29 -1.61
C GLU A 160 19.97 -1.01 -1.65
N ARG A 161 20.37 -1.65 -0.54
CA ARG A 161 21.62 -2.44 -0.51
C ARG A 161 21.61 -3.58 -1.51
N LEU A 162 20.49 -4.31 -1.62
CA LEU A 162 20.35 -5.43 -2.55
C LEU A 162 20.39 -4.96 -4.01
N LEU A 163 19.71 -3.85 -4.33
CA LEU A 163 19.79 -3.21 -5.65
C LEU A 163 21.21 -2.74 -5.98
N GLY A 164 21.91 -2.15 -5.01
CA GLY A 164 23.29 -1.72 -5.17
C GLY A 164 24.25 -2.88 -5.53
N SER A 165 24.09 -4.05 -4.89
CA SER A 165 24.87 -5.25 -5.24
C SER A 165 24.51 -5.75 -6.65
N PHE A 166 23.22 -5.87 -6.93
CA PHE A 166 22.72 -6.32 -8.22
C PHE A 166 23.23 -5.47 -9.37
N ARG A 167 23.24 -4.15 -9.23
CA ARG A 167 23.71 -3.27 -10.31
C ARG A 167 25.17 -3.48 -10.65
N LYS A 168 26.02 -3.72 -9.64
CA LYS A 168 27.45 -4.03 -9.86
C LYS A 168 27.60 -5.32 -10.66
N GLU A 169 26.85 -6.37 -10.29
CA GLU A 169 26.82 -7.64 -11.01
C GLU A 169 26.29 -7.46 -12.45
N LEU A 170 25.16 -6.76 -12.60
CA LEU A 170 24.53 -6.50 -13.89
C LEU A 170 25.44 -5.70 -14.83
N GLN A 171 26.15 -4.70 -14.31
CA GLN A 171 27.07 -3.88 -15.09
C GLN A 171 28.22 -4.73 -15.67
N VAL A 172 28.75 -5.68 -14.89
CA VAL A 172 29.80 -6.60 -15.36
C VAL A 172 29.28 -7.44 -16.52
N GLU A 173 28.14 -8.11 -16.33
CA GLU A 173 27.54 -8.96 -17.37
C GLU A 173 27.17 -8.18 -18.63
N PHE A 174 26.56 -7.00 -18.46
CA PHE A 174 26.17 -6.15 -19.59
C PHE A 174 27.40 -5.61 -20.34
N SER A 175 28.48 -5.26 -19.64
CA SER A 175 29.73 -4.85 -20.28
C SER A 175 30.36 -5.98 -21.10
N CYS A 176 30.31 -7.21 -20.59
CA CYS A 176 30.75 -8.40 -21.34
C CYS A 176 29.89 -8.63 -22.59
N PHE A 177 28.58 -8.49 -22.46
CA PHE A 177 27.65 -8.57 -23.58
C PHE A 177 27.93 -7.51 -24.65
N VAL A 178 28.09 -6.24 -24.27
CA VAL A 178 28.39 -5.14 -25.20
C VAL A 178 29.74 -5.33 -25.88
N ARG A 179 30.75 -5.84 -25.17
CA ARG A 179 32.06 -6.14 -25.75
C ARG A 179 31.98 -7.21 -26.85
N GLY A 180 31.05 -8.16 -26.72
CA GLY A 180 30.87 -9.28 -27.64
C GLY A 180 32.05 -10.27 -27.62
N LYS A 181 31.88 -11.38 -28.31
CA LYS A 181 32.93 -12.38 -28.54
C LYS A 181 33.20 -12.49 -30.03
N MET A 182 34.47 -12.59 -30.41
CA MET A 182 34.83 -12.89 -31.81
C MET A 182 34.42 -14.33 -32.14
N LEU A 183 33.76 -14.52 -33.28
CA LEU A 183 33.62 -15.84 -33.88
C LEU A 183 35.01 -16.36 -34.24
N SER A 184 35.53 -17.32 -33.48
CA SER A 184 36.75 -18.03 -33.85
C SER A 184 36.49 -18.99 -35.01
N ASP A 185 37.41 -19.06 -35.98
CA ASP A 185 37.39 -19.83 -37.24
C ASP A 185 37.12 -21.35 -37.14
N ASN A 186 36.90 -21.90 -35.95
CA ASN A 186 36.75 -23.34 -35.73
C ASN A 186 35.36 -23.91 -36.05
N ASN A 187 34.41 -23.10 -36.52
CA ASN A 187 33.13 -23.60 -37.03
C ASN A 187 33.19 -23.72 -38.56
N SER A 188 33.53 -24.92 -39.04
CA SER A 188 33.70 -25.34 -40.44
C SER A 188 32.46 -25.22 -41.34
N LEU A 189 31.44 -24.46 -40.94
CA LEU A 189 30.16 -24.37 -41.64
C LEU A 189 29.96 -23.05 -42.39
N ARG A 190 30.70 -21.96 -42.08
CA ARG A 190 30.59 -20.67 -42.79
C ARG A 190 31.88 -19.82 -42.73
N PRO A 191 32.84 -20.01 -43.65
CA PRO A 191 34.17 -19.35 -43.61
C PRO A 191 34.17 -17.85 -43.98
N HIS A 192 33.03 -17.15 -43.95
CA HIS A 192 32.92 -15.75 -44.37
C HIS A 192 32.22 -14.82 -43.37
N MET A 193 32.02 -15.24 -42.11
CA MET A 193 31.36 -14.43 -41.08
C MET A 193 32.34 -14.01 -39.98
N ASN A 194 33.27 -13.13 -40.33
CA ASN A 194 34.07 -12.40 -39.33
C ASN A 194 33.16 -11.34 -38.69
N GLY A 195 32.61 -11.66 -37.52
CA GLY A 195 31.69 -10.77 -36.82
C GLY A 195 31.74 -10.91 -35.31
N LEU A 196 31.45 -9.82 -34.61
CA LEU A 196 31.20 -9.83 -33.17
C LEU A 196 29.86 -10.50 -32.90
N VAL A 197 29.88 -11.47 -31.98
CA VAL A 197 28.70 -12.15 -31.48
C VAL A 197 28.32 -11.55 -30.13
N HIS A 198 27.06 -11.17 -30.01
CA HIS A 198 26.49 -10.70 -28.75
C HIS A 198 25.44 -11.70 -28.26
N ASP A 199 25.68 -12.27 -27.07
CA ASP A 199 24.75 -13.20 -26.42
C ASP A 199 24.29 -12.60 -25.09
N TYR A 200 23.02 -12.21 -25.02
CA TYR A 200 22.42 -11.59 -23.83
C TYR A 200 22.07 -12.59 -22.73
N THR A 201 22.21 -13.89 -22.98
CA THR A 201 21.83 -14.96 -22.04
C THR A 201 22.45 -14.80 -20.63
N PRO A 202 23.74 -14.44 -20.47
CA PRO A 202 24.32 -14.21 -19.14
C PRO A 202 23.66 -13.05 -18.40
N VAL A 203 23.37 -11.94 -19.10
CA VAL A 203 22.65 -10.78 -18.54
C VAL A 203 21.24 -11.20 -18.11
N TYR A 204 20.51 -11.92 -18.98
CA TYR A 204 19.19 -12.47 -18.66
C TYR A 204 19.24 -13.37 -17.41
N GLY A 205 20.27 -14.21 -17.28
CA GLY A 205 20.51 -15.08 -16.14
C GLY A 205 20.74 -14.29 -14.84
N CYS A 206 21.57 -13.26 -14.89
CA CYS A 206 21.82 -12.34 -13.77
C CYS A 206 20.51 -11.68 -13.29
N VAL A 207 19.74 -11.07 -14.19
CA VAL A 207 18.44 -10.46 -13.85
C VAL A 207 17.47 -11.49 -13.29
N THR A 208 17.36 -12.66 -13.93
CA THR A 208 16.46 -13.74 -13.50
C THR A 208 16.79 -14.21 -12.08
N SER A 209 18.08 -14.39 -11.77
CA SER A 209 18.54 -14.77 -10.43
C SER A 209 18.16 -13.72 -9.39
N PHE A 210 18.31 -12.44 -9.71
CA PHE A 210 17.91 -11.35 -8.83
C PHE A 210 16.38 -11.29 -8.62
N LEU A 211 15.59 -11.45 -9.67
CA LEU A 211 14.12 -11.50 -9.55
C LEU A 211 13.65 -12.71 -8.74
N ASN A 212 14.31 -13.87 -8.86
CA ASN A 212 14.05 -15.03 -7.99
C ASN A 212 14.32 -14.69 -6.51
N LYS A 213 15.36 -13.89 -6.22
CA LYS A 213 15.63 -13.41 -4.86
C LYS A 213 14.55 -12.43 -4.39
N ALA A 214 14.09 -11.53 -5.27
CA ALA A 214 13.03 -10.57 -4.97
C ALA A 214 11.70 -11.28 -4.64
N GLU A 215 11.35 -12.34 -5.36
CA GLU A 215 10.14 -13.15 -5.11
C GLU A 215 10.14 -13.87 -3.76
N ARG A 216 11.31 -14.04 -3.13
CA ARG A 216 11.45 -14.59 -1.77
C ARG A 216 11.38 -13.51 -0.68
N GLN A 217 11.37 -12.24 -1.06
CA GLN A 217 11.17 -11.13 -0.14
C GLN A 217 9.68 -10.79 -0.04
N GLU A 218 9.31 -10.03 0.98
CA GLU A 218 7.93 -9.63 1.22
C GLU A 218 7.71 -8.12 1.07
N GLY A 219 6.50 -7.76 0.65
CA GLY A 219 5.99 -6.38 0.64
C GLY A 219 6.93 -5.38 -0.05
N LYS A 220 7.31 -4.33 0.69
CA LYS A 220 8.10 -3.20 0.16
C LYS A 220 9.41 -3.65 -0.48
N VAL A 221 10.11 -4.61 0.13
CA VAL A 221 11.45 -5.05 -0.33
C VAL A 221 11.34 -5.68 -1.73
N ALA A 222 10.41 -6.63 -1.89
CA ALA A 222 10.18 -7.32 -3.15
C ALA A 222 9.76 -6.35 -4.28
N ALA A 223 8.90 -5.38 -3.97
CA ALA A 223 8.42 -4.39 -4.93
C ALA A 223 9.56 -3.47 -5.42
N ILE A 224 10.36 -2.94 -4.50
CA ILE A 224 11.49 -2.05 -4.84
C ILE A 224 12.58 -2.81 -5.58
N MET A 225 12.92 -4.02 -5.16
CA MET A 225 13.87 -4.86 -5.90
C MET A 225 13.40 -5.11 -7.34
N SER A 226 12.14 -5.49 -7.52
CA SER A 226 11.60 -5.84 -8.85
C SER A 226 11.57 -4.63 -9.80
N LEU A 227 11.02 -3.51 -9.35
CA LEU A 227 10.93 -2.29 -10.16
C LEU A 227 12.29 -1.60 -10.34
N GLY A 228 13.15 -1.61 -9.31
CA GLY A 228 14.49 -1.06 -9.39
C GLY A 228 15.34 -1.81 -10.41
N ALA A 229 15.28 -3.15 -10.41
CA ALA A 229 15.93 -3.95 -11.43
C ALA A 229 15.39 -3.65 -12.83
N ALA A 230 14.06 -3.51 -12.98
CA ALA A 230 13.45 -3.13 -14.26
C ALA A 230 14.00 -1.81 -14.80
N LYS A 231 14.18 -0.79 -13.96
CA LYS A 231 14.80 0.47 -14.38
C LYS A 231 16.21 0.26 -14.93
N ASP A 232 17.01 -0.60 -14.31
CA ASP A 232 18.39 -0.82 -14.73
C ASP A 232 18.46 -1.57 -16.06
N PHE A 233 17.81 -2.74 -16.17
CA PHE A 233 17.93 -3.54 -17.40
C PHE A 233 17.08 -3.01 -18.57
N SER A 234 16.03 -2.22 -18.33
CA SER A 234 15.20 -1.64 -19.42
C SER A 234 15.96 -0.62 -20.27
N SER A 235 17.05 -0.07 -19.74
CA SER A 235 17.95 0.85 -20.44
C SER A 235 18.96 0.15 -21.36
N HIS A 236 19.07 -1.18 -21.27
CA HIS A 236 19.98 -1.95 -22.11
C HIS A 236 19.53 -1.91 -23.58
N TYR A 237 20.51 -2.02 -24.47
CA TYR A 237 20.28 -1.98 -25.92
C TYR A 237 20.94 -3.20 -26.59
N GLN A 238 20.52 -3.51 -27.81
CA GLN A 238 21.15 -4.54 -28.63
C GLN A 238 22.28 -3.91 -29.46
N PRO A 239 23.56 -4.29 -29.27
CA PRO A 239 24.65 -3.85 -30.13
C PRO A 239 24.50 -4.37 -31.56
N SER A 240 25.06 -3.64 -32.52
CA SER A 240 25.19 -4.09 -33.90
C SER A 240 26.15 -5.28 -33.99
N GLY A 241 25.67 -6.42 -34.45
CA GLY A 241 26.47 -7.64 -34.59
C GLY A 241 25.60 -8.87 -34.83
N ILE A 242 26.24 -10.04 -34.85
CA ILE A 242 25.55 -11.31 -35.12
C ILE A 242 24.94 -11.82 -33.82
N VAL A 243 23.62 -12.06 -33.83
CA VAL A 243 22.94 -12.82 -32.77
C VAL A 243 22.84 -14.27 -33.26
N LEU A 244 23.71 -15.15 -32.75
CA LEU A 244 23.80 -16.54 -33.20
C LEU A 244 22.58 -17.38 -32.78
N SER A 245 22.00 -17.08 -31.62
CA SER A 245 20.94 -17.88 -31.02
C SER A 245 19.57 -17.31 -31.34
N LYS A 246 18.65 -18.16 -31.84
CA LYS A 246 17.23 -17.84 -31.96
C LYS A 246 16.50 -17.82 -30.61
N CYS A 247 17.20 -18.11 -29.50
CA CYS A 247 16.59 -18.09 -28.18
C CYS A 247 16.18 -16.65 -27.82
N PRO A 248 14.92 -16.43 -27.39
CA PRO A 248 14.43 -15.13 -26.89
C PRO A 248 15.34 -14.48 -25.83
N LYS A 249 16.05 -15.30 -25.03
CA LYS A 249 16.94 -14.86 -23.95
C LYS A 249 18.29 -14.31 -24.44
N ALA A 250 18.71 -14.69 -25.64
CA ALA A 250 19.98 -14.27 -26.22
C ALA A 250 19.89 -12.92 -26.93
N ASN A 251 18.68 -12.49 -27.28
CA ASN A 251 18.40 -11.18 -27.86
C ASN A 251 17.97 -10.20 -26.75
N ALA A 252 18.65 -9.05 -26.63
CA ALA A 252 18.39 -8.09 -25.56
C ALA A 252 16.95 -7.56 -25.58
N MET A 253 16.40 -7.21 -26.75
CA MET A 253 15.06 -6.64 -26.85
C MET A 253 13.97 -7.61 -26.39
N GLU A 254 14.08 -8.87 -26.82
CA GLU A 254 13.11 -9.91 -26.46
C GLU A 254 13.26 -10.35 -24.99
N ALA A 255 14.51 -10.48 -24.52
CA ALA A 255 14.83 -10.73 -23.12
C ALA A 255 14.25 -9.65 -22.19
N ILE A 256 14.48 -8.37 -22.50
CA ILE A 256 13.95 -7.23 -21.73
C ILE A 256 12.42 -7.27 -21.69
N ARG A 257 11.75 -7.58 -22.82
CA ARG A 257 10.29 -7.71 -22.87
C ARG A 257 9.78 -8.77 -21.91
N ILE A 258 10.37 -9.97 -21.91
CA ILE A 258 9.98 -11.08 -21.04
C ILE A 258 10.20 -10.72 -19.56
N LEU A 259 11.35 -10.12 -19.25
CA LEU A 259 11.70 -9.72 -17.88
C LEU A 259 10.80 -8.60 -17.35
N LEU A 260 10.49 -7.60 -18.17
CA LEU A 260 9.55 -6.53 -17.81
C LEU A 260 8.17 -7.10 -17.51
N GLN A 261 7.65 -7.99 -18.36
CA GLN A 261 6.34 -8.63 -18.11
C GLN A 261 6.33 -9.37 -16.77
N ARG A 262 7.41 -10.12 -16.46
CA ARG A 262 7.56 -10.80 -15.17
C ARG A 262 7.54 -9.82 -13.99
N VAL A 263 8.27 -8.71 -14.10
CA VAL A 263 8.28 -7.66 -13.06
C VAL A 263 6.88 -7.07 -12.86
N MET A 264 6.18 -6.72 -13.94
CA MET A 264 4.84 -6.12 -13.84
C MET A 264 3.84 -7.06 -13.17
N VAL A 265 3.84 -8.35 -13.53
CA VAL A 265 2.96 -9.35 -12.91
C VAL A 265 3.29 -9.53 -11.42
N SER A 266 4.57 -9.63 -11.08
CA SER A 266 5.01 -9.78 -9.68
C SER A 266 4.61 -8.58 -8.82
N VAL A 267 4.85 -7.37 -9.30
CA VAL A 267 4.51 -6.13 -8.57
C VAL A 267 3.01 -5.94 -8.48
N GLN A 268 2.26 -6.21 -9.56
CA GLN A 268 0.79 -6.20 -9.54
C GLN A 268 0.24 -7.15 -8.46
N ARG A 269 0.82 -8.35 -8.35
CA ARG A 269 0.46 -9.30 -7.30
C ARG A 269 0.75 -8.75 -5.91
N LEU A 270 1.91 -8.15 -5.68
CA LEU A 270 2.25 -7.53 -4.39
C LEU A 270 1.28 -6.41 -4.01
N MET A 271 0.88 -5.56 -4.97
CA MET A 271 -0.06 -4.46 -4.72
C MET A 271 -1.45 -4.94 -4.30
N VAL A 272 -1.86 -6.14 -4.70
CA VAL A 272 -3.16 -6.73 -4.34
C VAL A 272 -3.07 -7.59 -3.10
N MET A 273 -2.08 -8.49 -3.05
CA MET A 273 -2.03 -9.60 -2.10
C MET A 273 -1.24 -9.26 -0.82
N SER A 274 -0.44 -8.21 -0.83
CA SER A 274 0.36 -7.79 0.33
C SER A 274 -0.25 -6.57 1.01
N ASP A 275 0.07 -6.42 2.30
CA ASP A 275 -0.32 -5.25 3.08
C ASP A 275 0.64 -4.08 2.79
N LEU A 276 0.35 -3.35 1.71
CA LEU A 276 1.12 -2.19 1.26
C LEU A 276 0.31 -0.90 1.50
N PRO A 277 0.91 0.14 2.10
CA PRO A 277 0.26 1.43 2.25
C PRO A 277 -0.08 2.08 0.91
N SER A 278 -1.21 2.79 0.84
CA SER A 278 -1.72 3.43 -0.38
C SER A 278 -0.73 4.44 -0.97
N ASP A 279 -0.09 5.25 -0.14
CA ASP A 279 0.96 6.19 -0.57
C ASP A 279 2.15 5.47 -1.20
N PHE A 280 2.51 4.30 -0.65
CA PHE A 280 3.58 3.48 -1.22
C PHE A 280 3.18 2.92 -2.58
N ILE A 281 1.96 2.38 -2.70
CA ILE A 281 1.38 1.91 -3.98
C ILE A 281 1.42 3.02 -5.04
N HIS A 282 1.03 4.25 -4.70
CA HIS A 282 1.07 5.39 -5.62
C HIS A 282 2.49 5.76 -6.06
N LYS A 283 3.48 5.69 -5.17
CA LYS A 283 4.90 5.89 -5.53
C LYS A 283 5.37 4.81 -6.53
N LEU A 284 5.01 3.55 -6.33
CA LEU A 284 5.31 2.47 -7.28
C LEU A 284 4.67 2.70 -8.66
N GLN A 285 3.40 3.12 -8.68
CA GLN A 285 2.67 3.41 -9.91
C GLN A 285 3.33 4.53 -10.71
N ARG A 286 3.66 5.64 -10.04
CA ARG A 286 4.34 6.76 -10.68
C ARG A 286 5.72 6.36 -11.18
N PHE A 287 6.48 5.60 -10.39
CA PHE A 287 7.77 5.08 -10.83
C PHE A 287 7.64 4.24 -12.11
N ALA A 288 6.65 3.35 -12.17
CA ALA A 288 6.44 2.49 -13.33
C ALA A 288 6.08 3.27 -14.60
N LEU A 289 5.40 4.40 -14.48
CA LEU A 289 5.13 5.32 -15.60
C LEU A 289 6.40 5.96 -16.18
N CYS A 290 7.48 6.01 -15.40
CA CYS A 290 8.78 6.53 -15.80
C CYS A 290 9.71 5.46 -16.40
N LEU A 291 9.31 4.19 -16.42
CA LEU A 291 10.12 3.13 -17.05
C LEU A 291 10.09 3.28 -18.57
N ASN A 292 11.27 3.14 -19.18
CA ASN A 292 11.41 3.13 -20.63
C ASN A 292 10.87 1.80 -21.18
N MET A 293 9.57 1.77 -21.48
CA MET A 293 8.94 0.59 -22.06
C MET A 293 9.17 0.57 -23.56
N PRO A 294 9.73 -0.51 -24.14
CA PRO A 294 9.82 -0.65 -25.59
C PRO A 294 8.41 -0.52 -26.21
N VAL A 295 8.30 0.19 -27.33
CA VAL A 295 7.02 0.46 -28.02
C VAL A 295 6.25 -0.83 -28.36
N THR A 296 6.97 -1.95 -28.50
CA THR A 296 6.44 -3.28 -28.77
C THR A 296 5.77 -3.97 -27.58
N VAL A 297 5.94 -3.45 -26.35
CA VAL A 297 5.31 -3.98 -25.13
C VAL A 297 3.94 -3.29 -24.95
N GLY A 298 3.00 -3.64 -25.83
CA GLY A 298 1.67 -3.02 -25.90
C GLY A 298 0.97 -2.85 -24.54
N ASN A 299 0.25 -1.74 -24.36
CA ASN A 299 -0.60 -1.32 -23.21
C ASN A 299 -0.21 -1.69 -21.76
N THR A 300 1.02 -2.16 -21.51
CA THR A 300 1.54 -2.51 -20.17
C THR A 300 1.76 -1.29 -19.29
N ARG A 301 1.69 -0.08 -19.84
CA ARG A 301 1.76 1.18 -19.10
C ARG A 301 0.67 1.28 -18.01
N ASN A 302 -0.46 0.62 -18.22
CA ASN A 302 -1.57 0.56 -17.25
C ASN A 302 -1.58 -0.73 -16.43
N SER A 303 -0.58 -1.61 -16.56
CA SER A 303 -0.55 -2.90 -15.86
C SER A 303 -0.53 -2.75 -14.35
N LEU A 304 0.07 -1.68 -13.82
CA LEU A 304 0.08 -1.36 -12.39
C LEU A 304 -1.02 -0.38 -11.98
N CYS A 305 -2.04 -0.15 -12.82
CA CYS A 305 -3.25 0.60 -12.43
C CYS A 305 -4.12 -0.23 -11.48
N VAL A 306 -3.60 -0.48 -10.28
CA VAL A 306 -4.24 -1.23 -9.19
C VAL A 306 -4.68 -0.22 -8.13
N ARG A 307 -5.95 -0.23 -7.77
CA ARG A 307 -6.43 0.66 -6.70
C ARG A 307 -6.01 0.13 -5.33
N PRO A 308 -5.57 0.97 -4.39
CA PRO A 308 -5.41 0.57 -3.00
C PRO A 308 -6.72 0.00 -2.40
N TRP A 309 -6.63 -0.84 -1.37
CA TRP A 309 -7.80 -1.48 -0.75
C TRP A 309 -8.73 -0.50 -0.01
N ASP A 310 -8.23 0.66 0.37
CA ASP A 310 -8.95 1.76 1.00
C ASP A 310 -9.52 2.78 0.00
N ASP A 311 -9.35 2.57 -1.31
CA ASP A 311 -9.94 3.43 -2.34
C ASP A 311 -11.46 3.47 -2.22
N VAL A 312 -12.01 4.69 -2.16
CA VAL A 312 -13.44 4.92 -1.90
C VAL A 312 -14.34 4.26 -2.94
N LEU A 313 -13.98 4.33 -4.23
CA LEU A 313 -14.78 3.74 -5.29
C LEU A 313 -14.73 2.22 -5.23
N LEU A 314 -13.53 1.64 -5.09
CA LEU A 314 -13.36 0.20 -4.92
C LEU A 314 -14.15 -0.33 -3.73
N VAL A 315 -14.03 0.31 -2.56
CA VAL A 315 -14.74 -0.10 -1.34
C VAL A 315 -16.25 -0.07 -1.55
N SER A 316 -16.78 0.96 -2.23
CA SER A 316 -18.22 1.05 -2.54
C SER A 316 -18.70 -0.09 -3.45
N VAL A 317 -17.89 -0.52 -4.42
CA VAL A 317 -18.18 -1.64 -5.31
C VAL A 317 -18.14 -2.96 -4.54
N LEU A 318 -17.09 -3.17 -3.74
CA LEU A 318 -16.92 -4.40 -2.94
C LEU A 318 -18.02 -4.58 -1.89
N LYS A 319 -18.58 -3.48 -1.37
CA LYS A 319 -19.73 -3.50 -0.44
C LYS A 319 -21.09 -3.64 -1.15
N GLY A 320 -21.12 -3.71 -2.48
CA GLY A 320 -22.36 -3.76 -3.27
C GLY A 320 -23.15 -2.45 -3.30
N GLN A 321 -22.61 -1.36 -2.75
CA GLN A 321 -23.26 -0.04 -2.74
C GLN A 321 -23.18 0.65 -4.11
N ASN A 322 -22.18 0.29 -4.93
CA ASN A 322 -22.01 0.80 -6.28
C ASN A 322 -21.87 -0.35 -7.28
N VAL A 323 -22.98 -0.79 -7.86
CA VAL A 323 -22.99 -1.86 -8.86
C VAL A 323 -22.47 -1.42 -10.24
N THR A 324 -22.34 -0.12 -10.47
CA THR A 324 -21.94 0.43 -11.78
C THR A 324 -20.43 0.60 -11.93
N GLY A 325 -19.68 0.62 -10.83
CA GLY A 325 -18.24 0.91 -10.84
C GLY A 325 -17.90 2.35 -11.24
N ILE A 326 -18.86 3.27 -11.17
CA ILE A 326 -18.72 4.65 -11.61
C ILE A 326 -19.01 5.59 -10.46
N ARG A 327 -18.16 6.60 -10.26
CA ARG A 327 -18.41 7.73 -9.35
C ARG A 327 -18.34 9.04 -10.13
N LYS A 328 -19.40 9.85 -10.06
CA LYS A 328 -19.41 11.21 -10.62
C LYS A 328 -18.88 12.18 -9.57
N GLN A 329 -17.83 12.92 -9.89
CA GLN A 329 -17.32 14.01 -9.05
C GLN A 329 -17.31 15.31 -9.85
N ARG A 330 -18.18 16.25 -9.46
CA ARG A 330 -18.33 17.64 -9.97
C ARG A 330 -18.47 17.80 -11.50
N SER A 331 -17.51 17.30 -12.28
CA SER A 331 -17.49 17.26 -13.75
C SER A 331 -16.75 16.05 -14.35
N LYS A 332 -16.01 15.26 -13.55
CA LYS A 332 -15.20 14.13 -14.00
C LYS A 332 -15.85 12.80 -13.60
N LYS A 333 -15.84 11.85 -14.53
CA LYS A 333 -16.29 10.49 -14.30
C LYS A 333 -15.10 9.66 -13.84
N ASP A 334 -15.12 9.24 -12.58
CA ASP A 334 -14.18 8.24 -12.08
C ASP A 334 -14.75 6.83 -12.36
N ILE A 335 -13.94 5.97 -12.94
CA ILE A 335 -14.33 4.62 -13.36
C ILE A 335 -13.38 3.62 -12.72
N LEU A 336 -13.94 2.60 -12.09
CA LEU A 336 -13.18 1.46 -11.62
C LEU A 336 -12.83 0.58 -12.83
N ALA A 337 -11.65 0.80 -13.39
CA ALA A 337 -11.09 0.04 -14.50
C ALA A 337 -9.79 -0.64 -14.06
N GLU A 338 -9.89 -1.90 -13.63
CA GLU A 338 -8.75 -2.74 -13.26
C GLU A 338 -8.57 -3.88 -14.28
N PRO A 339 -7.33 -4.34 -14.53
CA PRO A 339 -7.09 -5.55 -15.32
C PRO A 339 -7.78 -6.78 -14.73
N ILE A 340 -8.24 -7.71 -15.57
CA ILE A 340 -8.89 -8.95 -15.12
C ILE A 340 -8.02 -9.76 -14.15
N SER A 341 -6.69 -9.75 -14.32
CA SER A 341 -5.75 -10.41 -13.41
C SER A 341 -5.83 -9.85 -11.99
N VAL A 342 -6.02 -8.53 -11.85
CA VAL A 342 -6.19 -7.85 -10.56
C VAL A 342 -7.50 -8.28 -9.90
N VAL A 343 -8.59 -8.30 -10.68
CA VAL A 343 -9.92 -8.73 -10.20
C VAL A 343 -9.88 -10.17 -9.68
N LEU A 344 -9.20 -11.07 -10.40
CA LEU A 344 -9.03 -12.46 -9.98
C LEU A 344 -8.23 -12.57 -8.68
N MET A 345 -7.10 -11.87 -8.56
CA MET A 345 -6.29 -11.85 -7.32
C MET A 345 -7.05 -11.29 -6.13
N ARG A 346 -7.84 -10.22 -6.32
CA ARG A 346 -8.72 -9.69 -5.27
C ARG A 346 -9.73 -10.73 -4.80
N SER A 347 -10.35 -11.44 -5.75
CA SER A 347 -11.33 -12.47 -5.46
C SER A 347 -10.71 -13.61 -4.65
N GLU A 348 -9.51 -14.05 -5.03
CA GLU A 348 -8.73 -15.05 -4.29
C GLU A 348 -8.40 -14.59 -2.86
N LEU A 349 -7.93 -13.34 -2.69
CA LEU A 349 -7.61 -12.80 -1.37
C LEU A 349 -8.86 -12.70 -0.49
N LEU A 350 -9.97 -12.21 -1.03
CA LEU A 350 -11.22 -12.10 -0.30
C LEU A 350 -11.79 -13.46 0.11
N GLN A 351 -11.62 -14.48 -0.73
CA GLN A 351 -11.98 -15.86 -0.40
C GLN A 351 -11.10 -16.43 0.72
N SER A 352 -9.78 -16.20 0.66
CA SER A 352 -8.84 -16.71 1.66
C SER A 352 -8.98 -16.02 3.03
N GLN A 353 -9.32 -14.73 3.05
CA GLN A 353 -9.57 -13.96 4.28
C GLN A 353 -10.88 -14.34 5.01
N CYS A 354 -11.60 -15.37 4.55
CA CYS A 354 -12.84 -15.87 5.15
C CYS A 354 -13.98 -14.84 5.30
N ARG A 355 -13.84 -13.61 4.77
CA ARG A 355 -14.90 -12.59 4.74
C ARG A 355 -16.15 -13.10 4.02
N PHE A 356 -15.99 -14.01 3.07
CA PHE A 356 -17.08 -14.71 2.38
C PHE A 356 -17.41 -16.10 2.95
N LYS A 357 -16.54 -16.68 3.79
CA LYS A 357 -16.73 -18.02 4.34
C LYS A 357 -17.82 -18.01 5.42
N ALA A 358 -17.77 -17.05 6.34
CA ALA A 358 -18.80 -16.87 7.36
C ALA A 358 -20.18 -16.57 6.74
N MET A 359 -20.23 -15.81 5.65
CA MET A 359 -21.49 -15.52 4.97
C MET A 359 -22.03 -16.73 4.18
N ARG A 360 -21.16 -17.55 3.57
CA ARG A 360 -21.57 -18.79 2.89
C ARG A 360 -22.13 -19.82 3.86
N ASP A 361 -21.53 -19.98 5.04
CA ASP A 361 -22.00 -20.93 6.05
C ASP A 361 -23.34 -20.50 6.71
N LEU A 362 -23.75 -19.22 6.53
CA LEU A 362 -25.04 -18.68 6.96
C LEU A 362 -26.14 -18.72 5.88
N VAL A 363 -25.81 -19.02 4.61
CA VAL A 363 -26.82 -19.05 3.52
C VAL A 363 -27.93 -20.04 3.81
N ALA A 364 -27.56 -21.26 4.19
CA ALA A 364 -28.52 -22.30 4.60
C ALA A 364 -29.37 -21.86 5.80
N LEU A 365 -28.79 -21.12 6.74
CA LEU A 365 -29.49 -20.62 7.92
C LEU A 365 -30.51 -19.54 7.55
N PHE A 366 -30.16 -18.61 6.66
CA PHE A 366 -31.11 -17.61 6.15
C PHE A 366 -32.23 -18.27 5.34
N MET A 367 -31.94 -19.28 4.53
CA MET A 367 -32.98 -20.07 3.84
C MET A 367 -33.92 -20.74 4.85
N CYS A 368 -33.38 -21.31 5.94
CA CYS A 368 -34.21 -21.81 7.03
C CYS A 368 -35.07 -20.71 7.65
N MET A 369 -34.53 -19.52 7.91
CA MET A 369 -35.26 -18.40 8.52
C MET A 369 -36.38 -17.84 7.64
N GLU A 370 -36.26 -17.96 6.31
CA GLU A 370 -37.31 -17.64 5.34
C GLU A 370 -38.32 -18.79 5.13
N GLY A 371 -38.13 -19.92 5.82
CA GLY A 371 -38.99 -21.09 5.74
C GLY A 371 -38.74 -21.99 4.53
N ASP A 372 -37.71 -21.74 3.72
CA ASP A 372 -37.34 -22.57 2.57
C ASP A 372 -36.41 -23.72 2.98
N PHE A 373 -37.00 -24.75 3.62
CA PHE A 373 -36.25 -25.93 4.05
C PHE A 373 -35.73 -26.78 2.88
N SER A 374 -36.35 -26.68 1.70
CA SER A 374 -35.93 -27.43 0.51
C SER A 374 -34.59 -26.93 0.00
N LEU A 375 -34.45 -25.61 -0.20
CA LEU A 375 -33.19 -25.01 -0.60
C LEU A 375 -32.14 -25.10 0.52
N ALA A 376 -32.56 -24.92 1.78
CA ALA A 376 -31.66 -25.05 2.92
C ALA A 376 -31.02 -26.46 2.99
N LEU A 377 -31.81 -27.53 2.79
CA LEU A 377 -31.30 -28.92 2.77
C LEU A 377 -30.25 -29.15 1.68
N SER A 378 -30.42 -28.52 0.52
CA SER A 378 -29.45 -28.57 -0.58
C SER A 378 -28.13 -27.93 -0.17
N GLU A 379 -28.17 -26.69 0.34
CA GLU A 379 -26.98 -25.94 0.75
C GLU A 379 -26.26 -26.59 1.94
N VAL A 380 -27.03 -27.08 2.92
CA VAL A 380 -26.50 -27.84 4.06
C VAL A 380 -25.79 -29.10 3.59
N SER A 381 -26.32 -29.81 2.59
CA SER A 381 -25.67 -31.01 2.04
C SER A 381 -24.32 -30.71 1.41
N ILE A 382 -24.17 -29.54 0.77
CA ILE A 382 -22.90 -29.07 0.19
C ILE A 382 -21.91 -28.66 1.31
N ALA A 383 -22.43 -28.10 2.41
CA ALA A 383 -21.63 -27.68 3.56
C ALA A 383 -21.29 -28.80 4.55
N ALA A 384 -21.95 -29.96 4.46
CA ALA A 384 -21.87 -31.07 5.42
C ALA A 384 -20.44 -31.48 5.87
N PRO A 385 -19.42 -31.57 5.00
CA PRO A 385 -18.06 -31.93 5.43
C PRO A 385 -17.43 -30.96 6.43
N ARG A 386 -17.95 -29.73 6.54
CA ARG A 386 -17.42 -28.65 7.37
C ARG A 386 -18.18 -28.47 8.69
N PHE A 387 -19.13 -29.36 9.01
CA PHE A 387 -19.97 -29.21 10.19
C PHE A 387 -19.18 -29.39 11.49
N SER A 388 -19.54 -28.60 12.50
CA SER A 388 -19.24 -28.92 13.90
C SER A 388 -20.42 -29.70 14.52
N PRO A 389 -20.21 -30.45 15.61
CA PRO A 389 -21.31 -31.07 16.36
C PRO A 389 -22.39 -30.08 16.80
N ALA A 390 -22.01 -28.88 17.22
CA ALA A 390 -22.95 -27.81 17.58
C ALA A 390 -23.80 -27.35 16.39
N LEU A 391 -23.18 -27.13 15.23
CA LEU A 391 -23.87 -26.70 14.01
C LEU A 391 -24.82 -27.79 13.49
N PHE A 392 -24.42 -29.06 13.58
CA PHE A 392 -25.29 -30.18 13.27
C PHE A 392 -26.55 -30.18 14.13
N ARG A 393 -26.42 -30.08 15.46
CA ARG A 393 -27.55 -30.07 16.38
C ARG A 393 -28.47 -28.87 16.18
N LEU A 394 -27.89 -27.71 15.83
CA LEU A 394 -28.66 -26.51 15.47
C LEU A 394 -29.59 -26.79 14.27
N TYR A 395 -29.04 -27.27 13.15
CA TYR A 395 -29.85 -27.57 11.97
C TYR A 395 -30.83 -28.72 12.21
N LEU A 396 -30.43 -29.74 12.97
CA LEU A 396 -31.30 -30.85 13.35
C LEU A 396 -32.54 -30.34 14.09
N ARG A 397 -32.36 -29.45 15.08
CA ARG A 397 -33.46 -28.84 15.83
C ARG A 397 -34.32 -27.90 14.96
N ILE A 398 -33.71 -27.09 14.09
CA ILE A 398 -34.45 -26.21 13.17
C ILE A 398 -35.37 -27.03 12.27
N PHE A 399 -34.85 -28.09 11.66
CA PHE A 399 -35.63 -28.95 10.77
C PHE A 399 -36.66 -29.81 11.52
N GLU A 400 -36.38 -30.21 12.76
CA GLU A 400 -37.32 -30.97 13.59
C GLU A 400 -38.48 -30.13 14.10
N THR A 401 -38.24 -28.86 14.43
CA THR A 401 -39.23 -28.04 15.16
C THR A 401 -39.83 -26.91 14.33
N ALA A 402 -39.22 -26.59 13.18
CA ALA A 402 -39.52 -25.36 12.43
C ALA A 402 -39.43 -24.09 13.31
N THR A 403 -38.51 -24.09 14.28
CA THR A 403 -38.22 -22.95 15.14
C THR A 403 -36.77 -22.51 14.96
N ALA A 404 -36.48 -21.24 15.24
CA ALA A 404 -35.14 -20.67 15.23
C ALA A 404 -34.93 -19.76 16.46
N PRO A 405 -33.68 -19.57 16.93
CA PRO A 405 -33.38 -18.63 18.01
C PRO A 405 -33.73 -17.18 17.58
N ARG A 406 -34.39 -16.42 18.46
CA ARG A 406 -34.77 -15.00 18.23
C ARG A 406 -33.61 -14.00 18.32
N VAL A 407 -32.38 -14.48 18.47
CA VAL A 407 -31.19 -13.64 18.63
C VAL A 407 -30.69 -13.19 17.24
N HIS A 408 -30.21 -11.96 17.13
CA HIS A 408 -29.50 -11.50 15.94
C HIS A 408 -28.27 -12.38 15.69
N ILE A 409 -28.31 -13.18 14.62
CA ILE A 409 -27.22 -14.08 14.24
C ILE A 409 -26.15 -13.24 13.52
N SER A 410 -25.05 -12.95 14.22
CA SER A 410 -23.85 -12.34 13.65
C SER A 410 -22.84 -13.44 13.24
N PRO A 411 -22.03 -13.23 12.18
CA PRO A 411 -20.93 -14.14 11.82
C PRO A 411 -19.88 -14.34 12.92
N GLN A 412 -19.93 -13.56 14.01
CA GLN A 412 -19.03 -13.67 15.18
C GLN A 412 -19.65 -14.41 16.38
N THR A 413 -20.93 -14.82 16.31
CA THR A 413 -21.62 -15.43 17.46
C THR A 413 -21.33 -16.93 17.55
N PRO A 414 -20.87 -17.45 18.70
CA PRO A 414 -20.78 -18.88 18.92
C PRO A 414 -22.17 -19.53 18.77
N PHE A 415 -22.25 -20.59 17.96
CA PHE A 415 -23.52 -21.30 17.70
C PHE A 415 -24.04 -22.11 18.91
N ASP A 416 -23.31 -22.12 20.03
CA ASP A 416 -23.78 -22.63 21.31
C ASP A 416 -24.45 -21.49 22.08
N LEU A 417 -25.78 -21.39 22.00
CA LEU A 417 -26.59 -20.43 22.75
C LEU A 417 -27.39 -21.14 23.85
N PRO A 418 -26.77 -21.49 25.00
CA PRO A 418 -27.52 -21.91 26.17
C PRO A 418 -28.39 -20.74 26.66
N GLY A 419 -29.72 -20.89 26.54
CA GLY A 419 -30.70 -19.90 27.00
C GLY A 419 -31.35 -19.01 25.93
N ALA A 420 -31.08 -19.23 24.63
CA ALA A 420 -31.80 -18.49 23.58
C ALA A 420 -33.30 -18.85 23.54
N GLU A 421 -34.17 -17.84 23.43
CA GLU A 421 -35.59 -18.05 23.14
C GLU A 421 -35.77 -18.51 21.68
N TRP A 422 -36.46 -19.63 21.49
CA TRP A 422 -36.80 -20.15 20.16
C TRP A 422 -38.20 -19.72 19.77
N GLY A 423 -38.35 -19.19 18.55
CA GLY A 423 -39.63 -18.79 17.97
C GLY A 423 -39.96 -19.56 16.69
N PRO A 424 -41.24 -19.67 16.31
CA PRO A 424 -41.64 -20.28 15.05
C PRO A 424 -41.10 -19.50 13.85
N ILE A 425 -40.68 -20.22 12.82
CA ILE A 425 -40.26 -19.66 11.53
C ILE A 425 -41.51 -19.48 10.65
N GLN A 426 -41.68 -18.29 10.08
CA GLN A 426 -42.85 -17.98 9.26
C GLN A 426 -42.88 -18.87 8.00
N GLY A 427 -44.01 -19.54 7.75
CA GLY A 427 -44.21 -20.37 6.57
C GLY A 427 -43.48 -21.73 6.58
N ALA A 428 -42.68 -22.03 7.61
CA ALA A 428 -41.98 -23.30 7.74
C ALA A 428 -42.83 -24.38 8.39
N VAL A 429 -42.62 -25.63 7.98
CA VAL A 429 -43.21 -26.83 8.60
C VAL A 429 -42.07 -27.79 8.94
N PRO A 430 -42.09 -28.47 10.09
CA PRO A 430 -41.12 -29.51 10.42
C PRO A 430 -40.94 -30.53 9.29
N LEU A 431 -39.70 -30.92 9.04
CA LEU A 431 -39.40 -31.97 8.07
C LEU A 431 -40.04 -33.29 8.50
N ARG A 432 -40.44 -34.10 7.52
CA ARG A 432 -40.89 -35.46 7.82
C ARG A 432 -39.71 -36.24 8.40
N ARG A 433 -39.98 -37.13 9.35
CA ARG A 433 -38.95 -37.96 10.01
C ARG A 433 -37.98 -38.62 9.02
N GLY A 434 -38.49 -39.17 7.92
CA GLY A 434 -37.66 -39.81 6.90
C GLY A 434 -36.68 -38.85 6.22
N GLU A 435 -37.02 -37.57 6.09
CA GLU A 435 -36.16 -36.53 5.53
C GLU A 435 -35.12 -36.06 6.55
N LEU A 436 -35.54 -35.90 7.81
CA LEU A 436 -34.67 -35.53 8.93
C LEU A 436 -33.58 -36.58 9.18
N VAL A 437 -33.95 -37.87 9.17
CA VAL A 437 -32.99 -38.99 9.31
C VAL A 437 -32.05 -39.07 8.11
N LYS A 438 -32.56 -38.87 6.88
CA LYS A 438 -31.72 -38.84 5.67
C LYS A 438 -30.70 -37.71 5.72
N PHE A 439 -31.13 -36.52 6.14
CA PHE A 439 -30.25 -35.38 6.37
C PHE A 439 -29.16 -35.75 7.39
N ALA A 440 -29.55 -36.28 8.56
CA ALA A 440 -28.62 -36.57 9.63
C ALA A 440 -27.54 -37.59 9.23
N LEU A 441 -27.95 -38.69 8.60
CA LEU A 441 -27.03 -39.74 8.14
C LEU A 441 -26.10 -39.24 7.02
N ARG A 442 -26.57 -38.34 6.14
CA ARG A 442 -25.71 -37.72 5.12
C ARG A 442 -24.61 -36.88 5.77
N VAL A 443 -24.95 -36.05 6.76
CA VAL A 443 -23.94 -35.23 7.45
C VAL A 443 -22.95 -36.09 8.21
N GLN A 444 -23.41 -37.10 8.96
CA GLN A 444 -22.53 -38.03 9.66
C GLN A 444 -21.58 -38.76 8.70
N ARG A 445 -22.06 -39.19 7.53
CA ARG A 445 -21.21 -39.83 6.52
C ARG A 445 -20.12 -38.90 5.98
N CYS A 446 -20.42 -37.61 5.87
CA CYS A 446 -19.53 -36.61 5.27
C CYS A 446 -18.63 -35.90 6.30
N CYS A 447 -18.94 -35.97 7.60
CA CYS A 447 -18.24 -35.25 8.65
C CYS A 447 -17.82 -36.18 9.80
N ALA A 448 -16.51 -36.45 9.89
CA ALA A 448 -15.94 -37.31 10.92
C ALA A 448 -16.19 -36.79 12.34
N ALA A 449 -16.19 -35.47 12.55
CA ALA A 449 -16.42 -34.86 13.86
C ALA A 449 -17.86 -35.10 14.36
N VAL A 450 -18.86 -34.94 13.49
CA VAL A 450 -20.27 -35.23 13.80
C VAL A 450 -20.50 -36.72 14.01
N ASN A 451 -19.84 -37.57 13.20
CA ASN A 451 -19.95 -39.02 13.33
C ASN A 451 -19.35 -39.57 14.64
N ALA A 452 -18.31 -38.93 15.17
CA ALA A 452 -17.65 -39.34 16.41
C ALA A 452 -18.33 -38.77 17.68
N ASP A 453 -19.25 -37.81 17.54
CA ASP A 453 -19.86 -37.11 18.67
C ASP A 453 -21.08 -37.87 19.23
N ALA A 454 -21.00 -38.26 20.51
CA ALA A 454 -22.03 -39.06 21.17
C ALA A 454 -23.38 -38.32 21.30
N GLN A 455 -23.36 -36.99 21.46
CA GLN A 455 -24.59 -36.20 21.59
C GLN A 455 -25.33 -36.12 20.25
N CYS A 456 -24.62 -35.96 19.14
CA CYS A 456 -25.22 -36.00 17.80
C CYS A 456 -25.94 -37.33 17.53
N TRP A 457 -25.37 -38.45 18.00
CA TRP A 457 -26.03 -39.76 17.93
C TRP A 457 -27.24 -39.86 18.85
N SER A 458 -27.14 -39.35 20.08
CA SER A 458 -28.25 -39.36 21.03
C SER A 458 -29.47 -38.60 20.49
N ASP A 459 -29.26 -37.41 19.92
CA ASP A 459 -30.32 -36.58 19.35
C ASP A 459 -30.98 -37.28 18.16
N LEU A 460 -30.18 -37.88 17.26
CA LEU A 460 -30.70 -38.65 16.12
C LEU A 460 -31.51 -39.88 16.57
N LEU A 461 -31.00 -40.65 17.52
CA LEU A 461 -31.70 -41.83 18.03
C LEU A 461 -33.01 -41.46 18.73
N THR A 462 -33.05 -40.32 19.41
CA THR A 462 -34.27 -39.79 20.01
C THR A 462 -35.35 -39.51 18.96
N ILE A 463 -34.98 -38.89 17.83
CA ILE A 463 -35.88 -38.64 16.69
C ILE A 463 -36.39 -39.96 16.07
N VAL A 464 -35.51 -40.96 15.95
CA VAL A 464 -35.87 -42.26 15.37
C VAL A 464 -36.84 -43.02 16.28
N ASN A 465 -36.61 -42.98 17.60
CA ASN A 465 -37.31 -43.80 18.58
C ASN A 465 -38.62 -43.18 19.10
N ASN A 466 -38.83 -41.86 18.95
CA ASN A 466 -40.09 -41.24 19.36
C ASN A 466 -41.22 -41.59 18.36
N PRO A 467 -42.39 -42.12 18.76
CA PRO A 467 -43.51 -42.36 17.85
C PRO A 467 -44.17 -41.05 17.38
N PRO A 468 -44.76 -40.98 16.17
CA PRO A 468 -45.46 -39.78 15.71
C PRO A 468 -46.74 -39.58 16.53
N GLY A 469 -46.74 -38.67 17.51
CA GLY A 469 -47.96 -38.29 18.22
C GLY A 469 -47.86 -37.77 19.66
N PHE A 470 -46.69 -37.75 20.31
CA PHE A 470 -46.58 -37.16 21.66
C PHE A 470 -46.24 -35.67 21.61
N THR A 471 -47.26 -34.84 21.43
CA THR A 471 -47.22 -33.46 21.92
C THR A 471 -47.17 -33.50 23.45
N ILE A 472 -46.09 -33.00 24.05
CA ILE A 472 -46.02 -32.79 25.49
C ILE A 472 -47.09 -31.75 25.85
N GLY A 473 -48.14 -32.23 26.51
CA GLY A 473 -49.34 -31.47 26.83
C GLY A 473 -49.08 -30.35 27.84
N SER A 474 -49.73 -29.22 27.55
CA SER A 474 -50.36 -28.33 28.52
C SER A 474 -50.73 -29.07 29.81
N ALA A 475 -50.19 -28.60 30.93
CA ALA A 475 -50.63 -28.95 32.26
C ALA A 475 -52.15 -28.79 32.38
N ARG A 476 -52.86 -29.87 32.69
CA ARG A 476 -54.18 -29.81 33.32
C ARG A 476 -54.04 -30.42 34.71
N THR A 477 -53.96 -29.54 35.70
CA THR A 477 -54.31 -29.83 37.08
C THR A 477 -55.76 -30.30 37.16
N ARG A 478 -56.04 -31.40 37.85
CA ARG A 478 -57.30 -31.62 38.56
C ARG A 478 -57.03 -32.35 39.87
N PRO A 479 -57.82 -32.07 40.93
CA PRO A 479 -57.63 -32.62 42.26
C PRO A 479 -57.79 -34.14 42.29
#